data_AF-A0A183M591-F1
#
_entry.id   AF-A0A183M591-F1
#
_cell.length_a   1.000
_cell.length_b   1.000
_cell.length_c   1.000
_cell.angle_alpha   90.00
_cell.angle_beta   90.00
_cell.angle_gamma   90.00
#
_symmetry.space_group_name_H-M   'P 1'
#
loop_
_entity.id
_entity.type
_entity.pdbx_description
1 polymer ?
#
loop_
_entity_poly.entity_id
_entity_poly.type
_entity_poly.pdbx_seq_one_letter_code
_entity_poly.pdbx_strand_id
1 'polypeptide(L)'
;MQPSTIRKLCASVIALLIVTQASAHLDRLLSQEMLDYIGYYDNLVLPVHLHARLVNVHVTRSAQRLNQYELTSLESEVSRRSRETQFLLHQWTLWLNDVEQEQCRLLLAYKAAAQNLRTKMLAQLNRNSALAKLNLPIHMINREKQPSNSDRNHHSSFTIDDIKRHNEYSVADAIVPKHCRMTQSERDLELAEARRLDIPYCPLKPIVPKLFKDYNASLYFTEVVLQSENWLSTARDYLGRFLFCVFIYVSAIVLWNIMGSVIWLILNR
;
A
#
# COMPACT_ATOMS: atom_id res chain seq x y z
N MET A 1 29.95 33.72 79.89
CA MET A 1 29.14 32.98 78.87
C MET A 1 29.97 31.84 78.31
N GLN A 2 29.43 30.62 78.25
CA GLN A 2 30.15 29.45 77.71
C GLN A 2 30.22 29.52 76.17
N PRO A 3 31.32 29.10 75.51
CA PRO A 3 31.48 29.18 74.05
C PRO A 3 30.46 28.33 73.27
N SER A 4 29.86 27.33 73.92
CA SER A 4 28.81 26.46 73.37
C SER A 4 27.48 27.19 73.14
N THR A 5 27.13 28.20 73.95
CA THR A 5 25.88 28.95 73.78
C THR A 5 25.97 29.96 72.65
N ILE A 6 27.14 30.58 72.45
CA ILE A 6 27.41 31.53 71.35
C ILE A 6 27.30 30.81 69.99
N ARG A 7 27.87 29.61 69.87
CA ARG A 7 27.78 28.81 68.63
C ARG A 7 26.34 28.41 68.28
N LYS A 8 25.53 28.07 69.29
CA LYS A 8 24.11 27.72 69.12
C LYS A 8 23.28 28.94 68.69
N LEU A 9 23.54 30.11 69.27
CA LEU A 9 22.89 31.37 68.87
C LEU A 9 23.29 31.79 67.45
N CYS A 10 24.56 31.71 67.08
CA CYS A 10 24.98 32.00 65.70
C CYS A 10 24.35 31.04 64.70
N ALA A 11 24.31 29.73 65.00
CA ALA A 11 23.67 28.75 64.13
C ALA A 11 22.15 29.00 63.98
N SER A 12 21.47 29.37 65.06
CA SER A 12 20.02 29.67 65.00
C SER A 12 19.73 30.98 64.27
N VAL A 13 20.60 32.00 64.38
CA VAL A 13 20.46 33.26 63.64
C VAL A 13 20.71 33.03 62.14
N ILE A 14 21.71 32.23 61.78
CA ILE A 14 21.94 31.84 60.37
C ILE A 14 20.76 31.03 59.84
N ALA A 15 20.21 30.10 60.62
CA ALA A 15 19.02 29.35 60.23
C ALA A 15 17.79 30.27 60.02
N LEU A 16 17.59 31.27 60.89
CA LEU A 16 16.54 32.29 60.72
C LEU A 16 16.76 33.12 59.44
N LEU A 17 18.00 33.51 59.13
CA LEU A 17 18.32 34.24 57.90
C LEU A 17 18.04 33.40 56.65
N ILE A 18 18.41 32.12 56.65
CA ILE A 18 18.13 31.22 55.53
C ILE A 18 16.63 31.01 55.35
N VAL A 19 15.90 30.76 56.43
CA VAL A 19 14.43 30.54 56.38
C VAL A 19 13.71 31.80 55.93
N THR A 20 14.12 32.98 56.41
CA THR A 20 13.51 34.26 56.00
C THR A 20 13.82 34.58 54.54
N GLN A 21 15.06 34.42 54.08
CA GLN A 21 15.40 34.61 52.67
C GLN A 21 14.71 33.60 51.75
N ALA A 22 14.63 32.33 52.16
CA ALA A 22 13.91 31.29 51.42
C ALA A 22 12.41 31.59 51.35
N SER A 23 11.80 32.08 52.43
CA SER A 23 10.39 32.48 52.44
C SER A 23 10.12 33.73 51.58
N ALA A 24 11.03 34.71 51.58
CA ALA A 24 10.89 35.94 50.80
C ALA A 24 11.10 35.72 49.29
N HIS A 25 11.84 34.68 48.90
CA HIS A 25 12.11 34.34 47.51
C HIS A 25 11.43 33.06 47.04
N LEU A 26 10.49 32.53 47.81
CA LEU A 26 9.76 31.30 47.49
C LEU A 26 9.08 31.37 46.13
N ASP A 27 8.43 32.50 45.84
CA ASP A 27 7.72 32.76 44.59
C ASP A 27 8.66 32.77 43.38
N ARG A 28 9.90 33.25 43.60
CA ARG A 28 10.93 33.34 42.57
C ARG A 28 11.64 32.01 42.34
N LEU A 29 11.84 31.23 43.40
CA LEU A 29 12.45 29.90 43.34
C LEU A 29 11.54 28.87 42.67
N LEU A 30 10.23 28.97 42.92
CA LEU A 30 9.18 28.16 42.27
C LEU A 30 8.53 28.89 41.09
N SER A 31 9.26 29.81 40.46
CA SER A 31 8.81 30.47 39.24
C SER A 31 8.94 29.54 38.04
N GLN A 32 8.09 29.75 37.04
CA GLN A 32 8.12 28.97 35.80
C GLN A 32 9.50 29.04 35.12
N GLU A 33 10.13 30.22 35.09
CA GLU A 33 11.46 30.43 34.51
C GLU A 33 12.53 29.61 35.23
N MET A 34 12.47 29.53 36.56
CA MET A 34 13.45 28.76 37.33
C MET A 34 13.25 27.25 37.17
N LEU A 35 12.00 26.79 37.09
CA LEU A 35 11.69 25.39 36.83
C LEU A 35 12.10 24.97 35.41
N ASP A 36 11.92 25.85 34.44
CA ASP A 36 12.40 25.66 33.08
C ASP A 36 13.94 25.62 33.04
N TYR A 37 14.61 26.53 33.74
CA TYR A 37 16.07 26.56 33.86
C TYR A 37 16.66 25.28 34.49
N ILE A 38 15.97 24.69 35.48
CA ILE A 38 16.35 23.43 36.12
C ILE A 38 16.05 22.22 35.21
N GLY A 39 15.33 22.41 34.10
CA GLY A 39 14.94 21.36 33.16
C GLY A 39 13.79 20.50 33.66
N TYR A 40 12.94 21.03 34.55
CA TYR A 40 11.79 20.29 35.08
C TYR A 40 10.81 19.93 33.96
N TYR A 41 10.48 20.87 33.08
CA TYR A 41 9.55 20.66 31.97
C TYR A 41 10.14 19.79 30.85
N ASP A 42 11.45 19.92 30.59
CA ASP A 42 12.15 19.05 29.65
C ASP A 42 12.05 17.58 30.05
N ASN A 43 12.20 17.27 31.35
CA ASN A 43 12.06 15.90 31.86
C ASN A 43 10.64 15.34 31.72
N LEU A 44 9.61 16.19 31.68
CA LEU A 44 8.22 15.78 31.50
C LEU A 44 7.85 15.59 30.02
N VAL A 45 8.41 16.42 29.13
CA VAL A 45 8.09 16.41 27.70
C VAL A 45 8.93 15.38 26.93
N LEU A 46 10.17 15.13 27.37
CA LEU A 46 11.09 14.21 26.71
C LEU A 46 10.54 12.78 26.56
N PRO A 47 9.95 12.13 27.59
CA PRO A 47 9.39 10.78 27.45
C PRO A 47 8.29 10.70 26.40
N VAL A 48 7.46 11.74 26.28
CA VAL A 48 6.34 11.79 25.32
C VAL A 48 6.85 11.94 23.90
N HIS A 49 7.85 12.81 23.68
CA HIS A 49 8.54 12.93 22.39
C HIS A 49 9.20 11.61 21.98
N LEU A 50 9.91 10.98 22.92
CA LEU A 50 10.57 9.70 22.67
C LEU A 50 9.55 8.62 22.35
N HIS A 51 8.43 8.58 23.05
CA HIS A 51 7.36 7.64 22.79
C HIS A 51 6.74 7.83 21.40
N ALA A 52 6.40 9.07 21.02
CA ALA A 52 5.88 9.38 19.69
C ALA A 52 6.87 8.99 18.58
N ARG A 53 8.16 9.26 18.78
CA ARG A 53 9.23 8.85 17.84
C ARG A 53 9.37 7.33 17.78
N LEU A 54 9.31 6.64 18.91
CA LEU A 54 9.41 5.18 18.97
C LEU A 54 8.23 4.51 18.28
N VAL A 55 7.01 5.01 18.48
CA VAL A 55 5.81 4.54 17.76
C VAL A 55 6.00 4.73 16.26
N ASN A 56 6.46 5.90 15.81
CA ASN A 56 6.71 6.16 14.40
C ASN A 56 7.78 5.21 13.81
N VAL A 57 8.85 4.92 14.54
CA VAL A 57 9.86 3.92 14.14
C VAL A 57 9.27 2.50 14.08
N HIS A 58 8.38 2.16 15.02
CA HIS A 58 7.74 0.86 15.02
C HIS A 58 6.78 0.69 13.83
N VAL A 59 6.00 1.72 13.50
CA VAL A 59 5.07 1.75 12.36
C VAL A 59 5.83 1.67 11.04
N THR A 60 6.95 2.37 10.89
CA THR A 60 7.77 2.26 9.66
C THR A 60 8.40 0.87 9.52
N ARG A 61 8.93 0.31 10.61
CA ARG A 61 9.54 -1.03 10.60
C ARG A 61 8.52 -2.14 10.33
N SER A 62 7.31 -2.03 10.87
CA SER A 62 6.24 -2.98 10.60
C SER A 62 5.76 -2.89 9.15
N ALA A 63 5.58 -1.69 8.61
CA ALA A 63 5.28 -1.51 7.18
C ALA A 63 6.36 -2.09 6.27
N GLN A 64 7.65 -1.89 6.60
CA GLN A 64 8.77 -2.50 5.88
C GLN A 64 8.71 -4.04 5.90
N ARG A 65 8.44 -4.64 7.07
CA ARG A 65 8.29 -6.11 7.20
C ARG A 65 7.12 -6.62 6.35
N LEU A 66 5.97 -5.96 6.42
CA LEU A 66 4.81 -6.34 5.60
C LEU A 66 5.11 -6.25 4.11
N ASN A 67 5.80 -5.19 3.67
CA ASN A 67 6.22 -5.08 2.27
C ASN A 67 7.23 -6.17 1.86
N GLN A 68 8.10 -6.61 2.76
CA GLN A 68 9.08 -7.65 2.44
C GLN A 68 8.50 -9.05 2.43
N TYR A 69 7.51 -9.36 3.27
CA TYR A 69 6.95 -10.71 3.40
C TYR A 69 5.63 -10.89 2.62
N GLU A 70 4.66 -9.99 2.81
CA GLU A 70 3.31 -10.16 2.26
C GLU A 70 3.26 -9.79 0.77
N LEU A 71 3.86 -8.65 0.38
CA LEU A 71 3.85 -8.24 -1.03
C LEU A 71 4.65 -9.20 -1.90
N THR A 72 5.82 -9.64 -1.44
CA THR A 72 6.65 -10.58 -2.19
C THR A 72 5.99 -11.95 -2.28
N SER A 73 5.32 -12.40 -1.21
CA SER A 73 4.54 -13.64 -1.22
C SER A 73 3.39 -13.56 -2.22
N LEU A 74 2.60 -12.48 -2.19
CA LEU A 74 1.50 -12.27 -3.14
C LEU A 74 1.99 -12.19 -4.59
N GLU A 75 3.08 -11.46 -4.85
CA GLU A 75 3.69 -11.38 -6.17
C GLU A 75 4.14 -12.77 -6.66
N SER A 76 4.74 -13.58 -5.77
CA SER A 76 5.15 -14.94 -6.09
C SER A 76 3.96 -15.85 -6.39
N GLU A 77 2.84 -15.72 -5.66
CA GLU A 77 1.65 -16.54 -5.86
C GLU A 77 0.94 -16.18 -7.17
N VAL A 78 0.79 -14.89 -7.46
CA VAL A 78 0.24 -14.41 -8.72
C VAL A 78 1.12 -14.86 -9.89
N SER A 79 2.45 -14.76 -9.75
CA SER A 79 3.40 -15.26 -10.73
C SER A 79 3.33 -16.78 -10.94
N ARG A 80 3.00 -17.54 -9.90
CA ARG A 80 2.79 -18.99 -10.01
C ARG A 80 1.50 -19.29 -10.77
N ARG A 81 0.38 -18.65 -10.38
CA ARG A 81 -0.93 -18.84 -11.03
C ARG A 81 -0.88 -18.43 -12.50
N SER A 82 -0.16 -17.35 -12.85
CA SER A 82 0.00 -16.94 -14.23
C SER A 82 0.73 -17.99 -15.07
N ARG A 83 1.80 -18.59 -14.54
CA ARG A 83 2.52 -19.69 -15.19
C ARG A 83 1.66 -20.94 -15.36
N GLU A 84 0.86 -21.27 -14.34
CA GLU A 84 -0.10 -22.39 -14.41
C GLU A 84 -1.15 -22.13 -15.51
N THR A 85 -1.72 -20.93 -15.58
CA THR A 85 -2.69 -20.58 -16.64
C THR A 85 -2.06 -20.56 -18.03
N GLN A 86 -0.82 -20.09 -18.16
CA GLN A 86 -0.07 -20.10 -19.42
C GLN A 86 0.20 -21.54 -19.88
N PHE A 87 0.54 -22.43 -18.94
CA PHE A 87 0.71 -23.85 -19.22
C PHE A 87 -0.60 -24.51 -19.67
N LEU A 88 -1.71 -24.25 -18.96
CA LEU A 88 -3.02 -24.78 -19.34
C LEU A 88 -3.47 -24.27 -20.71
N LEU A 89 -3.26 -22.98 -21.02
CA LEU A 89 -3.54 -22.41 -22.33
C LEU A 89 -2.71 -23.07 -23.42
N HIS A 90 -1.42 -23.32 -23.14
CA HIS A 90 -0.55 -24.03 -24.08
C HIS A 90 -1.06 -25.45 -24.37
N GLN A 91 -1.42 -26.21 -23.32
CA GLN A 91 -1.95 -27.56 -23.47
C GLN A 91 -3.28 -27.59 -24.23
N TRP A 92 -4.19 -26.66 -23.91
CA TRP A 92 -5.48 -26.53 -24.59
C TRP A 92 -5.32 -26.17 -26.06
N THR A 93 -4.46 -25.20 -26.38
CA THR A 93 -4.22 -24.79 -27.77
C THR A 93 -3.52 -25.88 -28.59
N LEU A 94 -2.64 -26.68 -27.98
CA LEU A 94 -2.07 -27.87 -28.63
C LEU A 94 -3.16 -28.87 -29.01
N TRP A 95 -4.02 -29.24 -28.06
CA TRP A 95 -5.11 -30.17 -28.31
C TRP A 95 -6.09 -29.66 -29.38
N LEU A 96 -6.45 -28.37 -29.34
CA LEU A 96 -7.30 -27.76 -30.36
C LEU A 96 -6.66 -27.78 -31.74
N ASN A 97 -5.35 -27.53 -31.84
CA ASN A 97 -4.62 -27.59 -33.10
C ASN A 97 -4.58 -29.02 -33.67
N ASP A 98 -4.41 -30.04 -32.82
CA ASP A 98 -4.48 -31.44 -33.27
C ASP A 98 -5.85 -31.79 -33.85
N VAL A 99 -6.93 -31.33 -33.20
CA VAL A 99 -8.30 -31.51 -33.69
C VAL A 99 -8.53 -30.76 -35.01
N GLU A 100 -8.10 -29.51 -35.10
CA GLU A 100 -8.18 -28.70 -36.33
C GLU A 100 -7.41 -29.37 -37.48
N GLN A 101 -6.23 -29.91 -37.20
CA GLN A 101 -5.41 -30.58 -38.20
C GLN A 101 -6.08 -31.84 -38.76
N GLU A 102 -6.72 -32.65 -37.91
CA GLU A 102 -7.52 -33.79 -38.38
C GLU A 102 -8.77 -33.35 -39.17
N GLN A 103 -9.45 -32.28 -38.74
CA GLN A 103 -10.58 -31.72 -39.50
C GLN A 103 -10.15 -31.22 -40.88
N CYS A 104 -9.02 -30.50 -40.96
CA CYS A 104 -8.46 -30.05 -42.22
C CYS A 104 -8.03 -31.23 -43.12
N ARG A 105 -7.44 -32.28 -42.54
CA ARG A 105 -7.06 -33.49 -43.28
C ARG A 105 -8.27 -34.15 -43.94
N LEU A 106 -9.36 -34.30 -43.18
CA LEU A 106 -10.63 -34.86 -43.69
C LEU A 106 -11.27 -33.97 -44.76
N LEU A 107 -11.31 -32.66 -44.55
CA LEU A 107 -11.87 -31.70 -45.51
C LEU A 107 -11.09 -31.69 -46.84
N LEU A 108 -9.76 -31.74 -46.79
CA LEU A 108 -8.92 -31.82 -47.98
C LEU A 108 -9.10 -33.15 -48.72
N ALA A 109 -9.19 -34.27 -47.99
CA ALA A 109 -9.48 -35.57 -48.59
C ALA A 109 -10.86 -35.60 -49.26
N TYR A 110 -11.89 -35.02 -48.61
CA TYR A 110 -13.23 -34.89 -49.17
C TYR A 110 -13.24 -34.02 -50.43
N LYS A 111 -12.54 -32.87 -50.42
CA LYS A 111 -12.38 -32.02 -51.62
C LYS A 111 -11.74 -32.78 -52.77
N ALA A 112 -10.65 -33.51 -52.52
CA ALA A 112 -9.98 -34.31 -53.55
C ALA A 112 -10.88 -35.42 -54.10
N ALA A 113 -11.65 -36.11 -53.24
CA ALA A 113 -12.61 -37.12 -53.65
C ALA A 113 -13.74 -36.52 -54.51
N ALA A 114 -14.30 -35.38 -54.11
CA ALA A 114 -15.33 -34.68 -54.87
C ALA A 114 -14.81 -34.20 -56.24
N GLN A 115 -13.57 -33.70 -56.31
CA GLN A 115 -12.92 -33.32 -57.57
C GLN A 115 -12.71 -34.54 -58.48
N ASN A 116 -12.27 -35.68 -57.94
CA ASN A 116 -12.11 -36.93 -58.70
C ASN A 116 -13.45 -37.46 -59.25
N LEU A 117 -14.54 -37.34 -58.49
CA LEU A 117 -15.87 -37.69 -58.99
C LEU A 117 -16.33 -36.75 -60.11
N ARG A 118 -16.09 -35.44 -59.95
CA ARG A 118 -16.41 -34.43 -60.96
C ARG A 118 -15.64 -34.66 -62.26
N THR A 119 -14.34 -34.95 -62.20
CA THR A 119 -13.53 -35.23 -63.40
C THR A 119 -13.93 -36.54 -64.07
N LYS A 120 -14.26 -37.59 -63.30
CA LYS A 120 -14.80 -38.85 -63.85
C LYS A 120 -16.15 -38.65 -64.55
N MET A 121 -17.07 -37.90 -63.94
CA MET A 121 -18.35 -37.58 -64.58
C MET A 121 -18.16 -36.76 -65.86
N LEU A 122 -17.27 -35.76 -65.85
CA LEU A 122 -16.96 -34.98 -67.05
C LEU A 122 -16.31 -35.82 -68.16
N ALA A 123 -15.40 -36.73 -67.79
CA ALA A 123 -14.79 -37.66 -68.74
C ALA A 123 -15.81 -38.65 -69.35
N GLN A 124 -16.78 -39.12 -68.55
CA GLN A 124 -17.88 -39.95 -69.04
C GLN A 124 -18.84 -39.15 -69.94
N LEU A 125 -19.12 -37.90 -69.61
CA LEU A 125 -19.95 -37.00 -70.43
C LEU A 125 -19.29 -36.74 -71.80
N ASN A 126 -17.98 -36.48 -71.82
CA ASN A 126 -17.23 -36.23 -73.06
C ASN A 126 -17.08 -37.47 -73.94
N ARG A 127 -17.07 -38.69 -73.36
CA ARG A 127 -17.02 -39.95 -74.13
C ARG A 127 -18.37 -40.29 -74.77
N ASN A 128 -19.48 -39.83 -74.21
CA ASN A 128 -20.83 -40.10 -74.70
C ASN A 128 -21.47 -38.82 -75.24
N SER A 129 -21.22 -38.49 -76.51
CA SER A 129 -21.77 -37.29 -77.17
C SER A 129 -23.31 -37.26 -77.23
N ALA A 130 -23.97 -38.40 -77.08
CA ALA A 130 -25.42 -38.51 -76.96
C ALA A 130 -25.96 -38.02 -75.59
N LEU A 131 -25.15 -38.12 -74.52
CA LEU A 131 -25.53 -37.67 -73.18
C LEU A 131 -25.31 -36.16 -72.98
N ALA A 132 -24.38 -35.57 -73.74
CA ALA A 132 -24.17 -34.11 -73.76
C ALA A 132 -25.35 -33.33 -74.39
N LYS A 133 -26.20 -34.00 -75.18
CA LYS A 133 -27.46 -33.43 -75.73
C LYS A 133 -28.62 -33.51 -74.74
N LEU A 134 -28.55 -34.36 -73.73
CA LEU A 134 -29.46 -34.30 -72.60
C LEU A 134 -28.97 -33.14 -71.74
N ASN A 135 -29.71 -32.02 -71.76
CA ASN A 135 -29.60 -30.93 -70.80
C ASN A 135 -29.92 -31.47 -69.39
N LEU A 136 -29.01 -32.29 -68.85
CA LEU A 136 -28.95 -32.55 -67.43
C LEU A 136 -28.74 -31.18 -66.78
N PRO A 137 -29.43 -30.89 -65.66
CA PRO A 137 -29.34 -29.63 -64.93
C PRO A 137 -27.95 -29.51 -64.28
N ILE A 138 -26.94 -29.29 -65.11
CA ILE A 138 -25.56 -29.05 -64.73
C ILE A 138 -25.39 -27.54 -64.65
N HIS A 139 -26.18 -26.89 -63.79
CA HIS A 139 -26.08 -25.44 -63.55
C HIS A 139 -24.83 -25.05 -62.75
N MET A 140 -23.88 -25.97 -62.57
CA MET A 140 -22.66 -25.76 -61.78
C MET A 140 -21.36 -26.02 -62.54
N ILE A 141 -21.40 -26.36 -63.84
CA ILE A 141 -20.15 -26.68 -64.57
C ILE A 141 -19.59 -25.53 -65.40
N ASN A 142 -20.40 -24.65 -65.97
CA ASN A 142 -19.91 -23.42 -66.60
C ASN A 142 -20.62 -22.19 -66.03
N ARG A 143 -20.06 -21.59 -64.98
CA ARG A 143 -20.39 -20.21 -64.61
C ARG A 143 -19.37 -19.29 -65.28
N GLU A 144 -19.39 -19.24 -66.61
CA GLU A 144 -18.83 -18.10 -67.33
C GLU A 144 -19.71 -16.89 -67.03
N LYS A 145 -19.07 -15.78 -66.67
CA LYS A 145 -19.66 -14.52 -66.24
C LYS A 145 -20.80 -14.10 -67.17
N GLN A 146 -22.04 -14.20 -66.68
CA GLN A 146 -23.19 -13.49 -67.24
C GLN A 146 -23.63 -12.45 -66.20
N PRO A 147 -23.66 -11.15 -66.53
CA PRO A 147 -24.13 -10.13 -65.61
C PRO A 147 -25.66 -10.17 -65.61
N SER A 148 -26.25 -10.67 -64.52
CA SER A 148 -27.68 -10.47 -64.28
C SER A 148 -27.85 -9.56 -63.07
N ASN A 149 -28.32 -8.35 -63.36
CA ASN A 149 -28.93 -7.44 -62.40
C ASN A 149 -30.16 -8.12 -61.82
N SER A 150 -30.21 -8.29 -60.50
CA SER A 150 -31.46 -8.15 -59.75
C SER A 150 -31.15 -7.97 -58.27
N ASP A 151 -31.49 -6.79 -57.77
CA ASP A 151 -31.64 -6.45 -56.37
C ASP A 151 -32.54 -7.44 -55.64
N ARG A 152 -32.11 -7.89 -54.44
CA ARG A 152 -32.93 -7.79 -53.22
C ARG A 152 -32.17 -8.18 -51.95
N ASN A 153 -32.05 -7.18 -51.11
CA ASN A 153 -31.71 -7.17 -49.68
C ASN A 153 -32.21 -8.38 -48.88
N HIS A 154 -31.35 -8.90 -47.99
CA HIS A 154 -31.69 -9.03 -46.57
C HIS A 154 -30.43 -9.06 -45.69
N HIS A 155 -30.52 -8.29 -44.60
CA HIS A 155 -29.49 -8.00 -43.61
C HIS A 155 -29.03 -9.22 -42.79
N SER A 156 -27.71 -9.32 -42.60
CA SER A 156 -27.12 -9.55 -41.27
C SER A 156 -25.71 -8.95 -41.26
N SER A 157 -25.56 -7.84 -40.54
CA SER A 157 -24.31 -7.10 -40.38
C SER A 157 -23.33 -7.85 -39.48
N PHE A 158 -22.22 -8.31 -40.06
CA PHE A 158 -20.97 -8.46 -39.34
C PHE A 158 -19.92 -7.69 -40.14
N THR A 159 -19.63 -6.47 -39.71
CA THR A 159 -18.61 -5.61 -40.30
C THR A 159 -17.24 -6.11 -39.87
N ILE A 160 -16.59 -6.89 -40.73
CA ILE A 160 -15.13 -7.00 -40.74
C ILE A 160 -14.65 -6.03 -41.81
N ASP A 161 -13.94 -5.00 -41.40
CA ASP A 161 -13.17 -4.12 -42.28
C ASP A 161 -12.06 -4.94 -42.96
N ASP A 162 -12.40 -5.58 -44.08
CA ASP A 162 -11.41 -6.17 -44.96
C ASP A 162 -10.96 -5.12 -45.99
N ILE A 163 -9.82 -4.50 -45.69
CA ILE A 163 -9.03 -3.77 -46.66
C ILE A 163 -8.61 -4.75 -47.77
N LYS A 164 -9.45 -4.81 -48.79
CA LYS A 164 -9.09 -4.88 -50.22
C LYS A 164 -7.76 -5.60 -50.52
N ARG A 165 -7.78 -6.93 -50.47
CA ARG A 165 -6.93 -7.78 -51.34
C ARG A 165 -7.83 -8.60 -52.25
N HIS A 166 -8.03 -8.09 -53.46
CA HIS A 166 -8.53 -8.87 -54.58
C HIS A 166 -7.53 -10.02 -54.85
N ASN A 167 -7.78 -11.18 -54.25
CA ASN A 167 -7.39 -12.44 -54.84
C ASN A 167 -8.68 -13.08 -55.35
N GLU A 168 -8.79 -13.22 -56.66
CA GLU A 168 -9.82 -14.00 -57.34
C GLU A 168 -9.74 -15.45 -56.84
N TYR A 169 -10.39 -15.74 -55.71
CA TYR A 169 -10.57 -17.11 -55.26
C TYR A 169 -11.62 -17.75 -56.16
N SER A 170 -11.19 -18.70 -56.98
CA SER A 170 -12.06 -19.61 -57.71
C SER A 170 -13.14 -20.14 -56.77
N VAL A 171 -14.40 -20.22 -57.20
CA VAL A 171 -15.53 -20.72 -56.39
C VAL A 171 -15.28 -22.14 -55.84
N ALA A 172 -14.37 -22.90 -56.47
CA ALA A 172 -13.88 -24.20 -55.99
C ALA A 172 -12.98 -24.11 -54.73
N ASP A 173 -12.45 -22.93 -54.46
CA ASP A 173 -11.62 -22.55 -53.32
C ASP A 173 -12.40 -21.76 -52.27
N ALA A 174 -13.73 -21.81 -52.26
CA ALA A 174 -14.54 -21.32 -51.14
C ALA A 174 -14.86 -22.40 -50.10
N ILE A 175 -14.66 -23.68 -50.43
CA ILE A 175 -15.15 -24.83 -49.63
C ILE A 175 -14.22 -25.20 -48.46
N VAL A 176 -12.94 -24.83 -48.51
CA VAL A 176 -11.95 -25.17 -47.47
C VAL A 176 -11.54 -23.90 -46.71
N PRO A 177 -11.61 -23.85 -45.38
CA PRO A 177 -11.17 -22.70 -44.60
C PRO A 177 -9.72 -22.28 -44.88
N LYS A 178 -9.41 -20.98 -44.70
CA LYS A 178 -8.08 -20.41 -44.97
C LYS A 178 -6.97 -21.07 -44.14
N HIS A 179 -7.22 -21.37 -42.87
CA HIS A 179 -6.25 -22.01 -41.95
C HIS A 179 -5.82 -23.42 -42.41
N CYS A 180 -6.71 -24.17 -43.07
CA CYS A 180 -6.40 -25.47 -43.65
C CYS A 180 -5.50 -25.40 -44.90
N ARG A 181 -5.30 -24.20 -45.47
CA ARG A 181 -4.44 -23.96 -46.64
C ARG A 181 -3.12 -23.29 -46.29
N MET A 182 -3.00 -22.76 -45.09
CA MET A 182 -1.76 -22.15 -44.62
C MET A 182 -0.65 -23.19 -44.53
N THR A 183 0.57 -22.71 -44.75
CA THR A 183 1.78 -23.48 -44.46
C THR A 183 1.93 -23.68 -42.95
N GLN A 184 2.61 -24.75 -42.54
CA GLN A 184 2.82 -25.05 -41.12
C GLN A 184 3.45 -23.87 -40.37
N SER A 185 4.40 -23.19 -41.01
CA SER A 185 5.11 -22.02 -40.46
C SER A 185 4.21 -20.81 -40.20
N GLU A 186 3.22 -20.55 -41.06
CA GLU A 186 2.28 -19.43 -40.86
C GLU A 186 1.33 -19.74 -39.70
N ARG A 187 0.91 -21.01 -39.59
CA ARG A 187 0.03 -21.46 -38.52
C ARG A 187 0.73 -21.42 -37.16
N ASP A 188 1.99 -21.86 -37.10
CA ASP A 188 2.77 -21.82 -35.87
C ASP A 188 2.98 -20.38 -35.36
N LEU A 189 3.05 -19.40 -36.29
CA LEU A 189 3.23 -17.99 -35.98
C LEU A 189 1.93 -17.36 -35.42
N GLU A 190 0.78 -17.61 -36.04
CA GLU A 190 -0.53 -17.18 -35.51
C GLU A 190 -0.82 -17.85 -34.15
N LEU A 191 -0.45 -19.12 -34.00
CA LEU A 191 -0.63 -19.87 -32.76
C LEU A 191 0.27 -19.35 -31.62
N ALA A 192 1.49 -18.91 -31.94
CA ALA A 192 2.38 -18.28 -30.97
C ALA A 192 1.82 -16.93 -30.47
N GLU A 193 1.19 -16.16 -31.36
CA GLU A 193 0.52 -14.91 -31.00
C GLU A 193 -0.72 -15.16 -30.12
N ALA A 194 -1.58 -16.11 -30.50
CA ALA A 194 -2.78 -16.48 -29.74
C ALA A 194 -2.48 -17.10 -28.36
N ARG A 195 -1.31 -17.71 -28.17
CA ARG A 195 -0.86 -18.30 -26.91
C ARG A 195 -0.36 -17.26 -25.90
N ARG A 196 -0.19 -16.00 -26.28
CA ARG A 196 0.34 -14.97 -25.39
C ARG A 196 -0.77 -14.42 -24.50
N LEU A 197 -0.70 -14.70 -23.21
CA LEU A 197 -1.52 -14.01 -22.21
C LEU A 197 -0.90 -12.65 -21.93
N ASP A 198 -1.48 -11.59 -22.48
CA ASP A 198 -1.17 -10.22 -22.08
C ASP A 198 -1.91 -9.90 -20.79
N ILE A 199 -1.24 -10.17 -19.67
CA ILE A 199 -1.78 -9.87 -18.34
C ILE A 199 -1.68 -8.34 -18.14
N PRO A 200 -2.79 -7.65 -17.81
CA PRO A 200 -2.72 -6.23 -17.49
C PRO A 200 -1.80 -6.03 -16.28
N TYR A 201 -0.77 -5.22 -16.45
CA TYR A 201 0.18 -4.92 -15.38
C TYR A 201 -0.54 -4.16 -14.26
N CYS A 202 -0.79 -4.84 -13.15
CA CYS A 202 -1.32 -4.25 -11.91
C CYS A 202 -0.20 -4.20 -10.87
N PRO A 203 0.55 -3.09 -10.75
CA PRO A 203 1.57 -2.96 -9.74
C PRO A 203 0.92 -2.90 -8.35
N LEU A 204 1.26 -3.86 -7.49
CA LEU A 204 0.91 -3.79 -6.08
C LEU A 204 1.65 -2.58 -5.48
N LYS A 205 0.90 -1.60 -4.99
CA LYS A 205 1.49 -0.41 -4.37
C LYS A 205 2.13 -0.81 -3.04
N PRO A 206 3.35 -0.33 -2.74
CA PRO A 206 3.97 -0.60 -1.44
C PRO A 206 3.12 0.01 -0.33
N ILE A 207 3.05 -0.67 0.81
CA ILE A 207 2.39 -0.16 2.02
C ILE A 207 3.23 1.00 2.53
N VAL A 208 2.67 2.21 2.46
CA VAL A 208 3.30 3.42 2.98
C VAL A 208 2.81 3.66 4.41
N PRO A 209 3.71 3.73 5.41
CA PRO A 209 3.30 3.98 6.79
C PRO A 209 2.73 5.39 6.94
N LYS A 210 1.54 5.50 7.54
CA LYS A 210 0.99 6.79 7.99
C LYS A 210 1.58 7.10 9.36
N LEU A 211 2.55 8.01 9.39
CA LEU A 211 3.16 8.48 10.62
C LEU A 211 2.14 9.22 11.49
N PHE A 212 2.28 9.09 12.80
CA PHE A 212 1.53 9.88 13.76
C PHE A 212 1.98 11.34 13.65
N LYS A 213 1.05 12.23 13.25
CA LYS A 213 1.29 13.68 13.07
C LYS A 213 0.54 14.54 14.08
N ASP A 214 -0.36 13.94 14.86
CA ASP A 214 -1.25 14.69 15.76
C ASP A 214 -0.54 15.14 17.05
N TYR A 215 0.74 14.78 17.22
CA TYR A 215 1.55 15.28 18.31
C TYR A 215 2.15 16.65 17.97
N ASN A 216 1.57 17.70 18.54
CA ASN A 216 2.17 19.02 18.55
C ASN A 216 2.88 19.29 19.89
N ALA A 217 4.21 19.29 19.85
CA ALA A 217 5.08 19.52 20.99
C ALA A 217 4.74 20.80 21.75
N SER A 218 4.44 21.88 21.03
CA SER A 218 4.19 23.19 21.65
C SER A 218 2.86 23.22 22.41
N LEU A 219 1.81 22.62 21.85
CA LEU A 219 0.50 22.49 22.52
C LEU A 219 0.60 21.61 23.77
N TYR A 220 1.34 20.50 23.69
CA TYR A 220 1.55 19.64 24.84
C TYR A 220 2.34 20.35 25.95
N PHE A 221 3.37 21.11 25.60
CA PHE A 221 4.14 21.90 26.56
C PHE A 221 3.25 22.93 27.28
N THR A 222 2.41 23.67 26.54
CA THR A 222 1.50 24.64 27.15
C THR A 222 0.49 23.99 28.09
N GLU A 223 -0.03 22.82 27.73
CA GLU A 223 -0.95 22.05 28.59
C GLU A 223 -0.27 21.61 29.89
N VAL A 224 0.97 21.10 29.80
CA VAL A 224 1.74 20.65 30.98
C VAL A 224 2.10 21.82 31.90
N VAL A 225 2.44 22.97 31.33
CA VAL A 225 2.70 24.21 32.11
C VAL A 225 1.41 24.69 32.79
N LEU A 226 0.27 24.70 32.09
CA LEU A 226 -0.99 25.13 32.68
C LEU A 226 -1.44 24.18 33.79
N GLN A 227 -1.31 22.88 33.57
CA GLN A 227 -1.55 21.89 34.61
C GLN A 227 -0.56 22.06 35.77
N SER A 228 0.65 22.57 35.50
CA SER A 228 1.68 22.71 36.52
C SER A 228 1.49 23.86 37.49
N GLU A 229 0.95 24.97 37.00
CA GLU A 229 0.64 26.13 37.83
C GLU A 229 -0.31 25.79 38.99
N ASN A 230 -1.28 24.90 38.75
CA ASN A 230 -2.24 24.48 39.78
C ASN A 230 -1.58 23.72 40.94
N TRP A 231 -0.64 22.81 40.66
CA TRP A 231 0.07 22.12 41.74
C TRP A 231 1.21 22.95 42.32
N LEU A 232 1.86 23.80 41.52
CA LEU A 232 2.93 24.69 41.99
C LEU A 232 2.42 25.75 42.96
N SER A 233 1.25 26.34 42.68
CA SER A 233 0.59 27.28 43.60
C SER A 233 0.25 26.60 44.93
N THR A 234 -0.32 25.40 44.87
CA THR A 234 -0.60 24.59 46.07
C THR A 234 0.68 24.24 46.83
N ALA A 235 1.74 23.83 46.14
CA ALA A 235 3.02 23.50 46.74
C ALA A 235 3.69 24.71 47.40
N ARG A 236 3.60 25.90 46.76
CA ARG A 236 4.09 27.17 47.30
C ARG A 236 3.36 27.55 48.58
N ASP A 237 2.04 27.39 48.63
CA ASP A 237 1.26 27.63 49.85
C ASP A 237 1.65 26.70 51.00
N TYR A 238 1.81 25.40 50.73
CA TYR A 238 2.25 24.45 51.75
C TYR A 238 3.68 24.71 52.21
N LEU A 239 4.59 25.00 51.28
CA LEU A 239 6.00 25.27 51.59
C LEU A 239 6.14 26.59 52.36
N GLY A 240 5.35 27.61 52.01
CA GLY A 240 5.29 28.87 52.75
C GLY A 240 4.79 28.69 54.18
N ARG A 241 3.72 27.92 54.37
CA ARG A 241 3.21 27.56 55.71
C ARG A 241 4.23 26.75 56.52
N PHE A 242 4.91 25.80 55.87
CA PHE A 242 5.96 25.01 56.51
C PHE A 242 7.14 25.88 56.96
N LEU A 243 7.64 26.77 56.08
CA LEU A 243 8.70 27.71 56.41
C LEU A 243 8.29 28.66 57.54
N PHE A 244 7.04 29.09 57.58
CA PHE A 244 6.50 29.90 58.67
C PHE A 244 6.48 29.14 60.01
N CYS A 245 6.05 27.88 60.01
CA CYS A 245 6.12 27.03 61.20
C CYS A 245 7.56 26.84 61.69
N VAL A 246 8.51 26.60 60.77
CA VAL A 246 9.94 26.51 61.10
C VAL A 246 10.46 27.83 61.66
N PHE A 247 10.07 28.96 61.07
CA PHE A 247 10.43 30.29 61.56
C PHE A 247 9.95 30.51 62.99
N ILE A 248 8.68 30.22 63.30
CA ILE A 248 8.14 30.33 64.66
C ILE A 248 8.94 29.43 65.61
N TYR A 249 9.16 28.17 65.24
CA TYR A 249 9.88 27.21 66.08
C TYR A 249 11.31 27.67 66.42
N VAL A 250 12.07 28.11 65.41
CA VAL A 250 13.45 28.61 65.64
C VAL A 250 13.43 29.92 66.42
N SER A 251 12.48 30.81 66.17
CA SER A 251 12.33 32.06 66.94
C SER A 251 12.03 31.80 68.42
N ALA A 252 11.19 30.81 68.74
CA ALA A 252 10.88 30.41 70.10
C ALA A 252 12.11 29.85 70.83
N ILE A 253 12.93 29.05 70.14
CA ILE A 253 14.21 28.55 70.68
C ILE A 253 15.17 29.72 70.98
N VAL A 254 15.25 30.69 70.08
CA VAL A 254 16.11 31.87 70.27
C VAL A 254 15.63 32.71 71.46
N LEU A 255 14.33 33.01 71.54
CA LEU A 255 13.72 33.73 72.66
C LEU A 255 13.94 33.01 74.00
N TRP A 256 13.75 31.68 74.01
CA TRP A 256 13.99 30.86 75.21
C TRP A 256 15.45 30.93 75.68
N ASN A 257 16.40 30.81 74.75
CA ASN A 257 17.82 30.90 75.07
C ASN A 257 18.23 32.29 75.57
N ILE A 258 17.65 33.36 75.00
CA ILE A 258 17.90 34.74 75.45
C ILE A 258 17.31 34.98 76.85
N MET A 259 16.05 34.60 77.08
CA MET A 259 15.38 34.73 78.38
C MET A 259 16.11 33.94 79.48
N GLY A 260 16.52 32.70 79.20
CA GLY A 260 17.33 31.91 80.12
C GLY A 260 18.66 32.58 80.48
N SER A 261 19.31 33.22 79.51
CA SER A 261 20.54 33.98 79.74
C SER A 261 20.30 35.25 80.57
N VAL A 262 19.20 35.98 80.34
CA VAL A 262 18.86 37.21 81.07
C VAL A 262 18.45 36.90 82.51
N ILE A 263 17.62 35.89 82.72
CA ILE A 263 17.20 35.43 84.06
C ILE A 263 18.43 35.00 84.87
N TRP A 264 19.36 34.25 84.27
CA TRP A 264 20.61 33.86 84.94
C TRP A 264 21.45 35.08 85.34
N LEU A 265 21.50 36.12 84.51
CA LEU A 265 22.24 37.35 84.77
C LEU A 265 21.60 38.18 85.90
N ILE A 266 20.26 38.17 86.00
CA ILE A 266 19.51 38.85 87.06
C ILE A 266 19.60 38.09 88.39
N LEU A 267 19.54 36.76 88.37
CA LEU A 267 19.63 35.92 89.58
C LEU A 267 21.04 35.83 90.16
N ASN A 268 22.06 36.04 89.33
CA ASN A 268 23.48 36.00 89.72
C ASN A 268 24.03 37.39 90.11
N ARG A 269 23.15 38.38 90.27
CA ARG A 269 23.43 39.72 90.80
C ARG A 269 22.77 39.86 92.17
#